data_AF-A0A1X2GAP9-F1
#
_entry.id   AF-A0A1X2GAP9-F1
#
_cell.length_a   1.000
_cell.length_b   1.000
_cell.length_c   1.000
_cell.angle_alpha   90.00
_cell.angle_beta   90.00
_cell.angle_gamma   90.00
#
_symmetry.space_group_name_H-M   'P 1'
#
loop_
_entity.id
_entity.type
_entity.pdbx_description
1 polymer ?
#
loop_
_entity_poly.entity_id
_entity_poly.type
_entity_poly.pdbx_seq_one_letter_code
_entity_poly.pdbx_strand_id
1 'polypeptide(L)'
;MAIEKKRPRGLKSSTASNKNKQRKTEPAKEGELPENAQTVMISKEVDEGDEVGEVVALYEDAMSKLHSQPTEAATVLRGVIHESDRILRNWEGEQPLPPAFYYTYGSALYQLGKLSDDDDPLAFVEAAEERLQNGLDHWSDEDSVDMHKLRLSLGNVLLAKADGELAEVPETAKESLDQIKKASAANGLPTSLLLEVAVSVQSHAELYSDQGSRELFTKWASDTMDQLAKDSSVQARALHELGLGQLSWANYWMDQMDDDECESSEEKAKACTALAKAKNYLVQAQEKSQEPGSQLLCDLAEVSLMDANFMEDEDQQKAVYDKVLGLVEDAKRLGGTDYKVPEGLALFVDEMQN
;
A
#
# COMPACT_ATOMS: atom_id res chain seq x y z
N MET A 1 0.00 -1.45 43.21
CA MET A 1 1.26 -2.11 42.82
C MET A 1 1.28 -2.17 41.31
N ALA A 2 2.42 -1.81 40.71
CA ALA A 2 2.60 -1.64 39.27
C ALA A 2 2.23 -2.93 38.51
N ILE A 3 1.39 -2.78 37.50
CA ILE A 3 1.11 -3.84 36.53
C ILE A 3 2.16 -3.68 35.43
N GLU A 4 3.17 -4.55 35.45
CA GLU A 4 4.13 -4.70 34.36
C GLU A 4 3.40 -5.12 33.08
N LYS A 5 3.38 -4.24 32.08
CA LYS A 5 2.94 -4.58 30.71
C LYS A 5 3.96 -5.54 30.10
N LYS A 6 3.56 -6.81 29.96
CA LYS A 6 4.32 -7.82 29.21
C LYS A 6 4.19 -7.53 27.71
N ARG A 7 5.34 -7.36 27.05
CA ARG A 7 5.47 -7.21 25.59
C ARG A 7 4.92 -8.45 24.86
N PRO A 8 4.34 -8.32 23.65
CA PRO A 8 3.91 -9.48 22.87
C PRO A 8 5.13 -10.30 22.48
N ARG A 9 5.23 -11.51 23.04
CA ARG A 9 6.20 -12.51 22.61
C ARG A 9 5.60 -13.22 21.42
N GLY A 10 6.39 -13.33 20.35
CA GLY A 10 6.01 -13.88 19.06
C GLY A 10 5.08 -15.08 19.11
N LEU A 11 4.18 -15.12 18.12
CA LEU A 11 3.26 -16.20 17.80
C LEU A 11 3.89 -17.59 17.98
N LYS A 12 3.75 -18.19 19.18
CA LYS A 12 3.84 -19.63 19.41
C LYS A 12 3.00 -20.02 20.63
N SER A 13 1.79 -20.52 20.41
CA SER A 13 1.31 -21.77 21.04
C SER A 13 -0.09 -22.18 20.53
N SER A 14 -0.20 -22.49 19.25
CA SER A 14 -1.16 -23.50 18.80
C SER A 14 -0.62 -24.89 19.15
N THR A 15 -0.66 -25.30 20.42
CA THR A 15 -0.69 -26.72 20.80
C THR A 15 -0.97 -26.90 22.28
N ALA A 16 -2.21 -27.26 22.61
CA ALA A 16 -2.49 -28.13 23.75
C ALA A 16 -3.79 -28.91 23.53
N SER A 17 -3.70 -30.06 22.87
CA SER A 17 -4.26 -31.32 23.42
C SER A 17 -4.08 -32.49 22.45
N ASN A 18 -3.09 -33.35 22.70
CA ASN A 18 -3.39 -34.68 23.24
C ASN A 18 -2.15 -35.55 23.46
N LYS A 19 -2.02 -36.00 24.71
CA LYS A 19 -1.60 -37.34 25.16
C LYS A 19 -0.29 -37.93 24.62
N ASN A 20 0.76 -37.67 25.40
CA ASN A 20 1.55 -38.67 26.12
C ASN A 20 1.65 -40.09 25.49
N LYS A 21 2.72 -40.33 24.73
CA LYS A 21 3.31 -41.68 24.62
C LYS A 21 4.82 -41.55 24.43
N GLN A 22 5.55 -41.94 25.48
CA GLN A 22 7.01 -42.05 25.50
C GLN A 22 7.54 -42.76 24.24
N ARG A 23 8.48 -42.13 23.53
CA ARG A 23 9.39 -42.82 22.63
C ARG A 23 10.78 -42.19 22.78
N LYS A 24 11.76 -43.07 23.00
CA LYS A 24 13.17 -42.77 23.22
C LYS A 24 13.73 -41.90 22.08
N THR A 25 14.49 -40.88 22.45
CA THR A 25 15.33 -40.08 21.57
C THR A 25 16.46 -40.94 20.99
N GLU A 26 16.45 -41.12 19.67
CA GLU A 26 17.66 -41.31 18.87
C GLU A 26 18.01 -39.97 18.22
N PRO A 27 19.31 -39.68 17.99
CA PRO A 27 19.72 -38.40 17.40
C PRO A 27 19.27 -38.30 15.94
N ALA A 28 18.69 -37.16 15.57
CA ALA A 28 18.30 -36.86 14.20
C ALA A 28 19.53 -36.84 13.28
N LYS A 29 19.42 -37.52 12.13
CA LYS A 29 20.38 -37.42 11.03
C LYS A 29 20.23 -36.05 10.36
N GLU A 30 21.35 -35.41 10.07
CA GLU A 30 21.43 -34.29 9.13
C GLU A 30 20.87 -34.72 7.77
N GLY A 31 19.92 -33.96 7.22
CA GLY A 31 19.56 -34.05 5.80
C GLY A 31 18.07 -34.16 5.42
N GLU A 32 17.13 -34.28 6.35
CA GLU A 32 15.70 -34.31 6.00
C GLU A 32 15.05 -32.93 6.17
N LEU A 33 14.83 -32.25 5.03
CA LEU A 33 13.92 -31.10 4.95
C LEU A 33 12.52 -31.56 5.40
N PRO A 34 11.84 -30.84 6.30
CA PRO A 34 10.50 -31.21 6.73
C PRO A 34 9.53 -31.25 5.54
N GLU A 35 8.56 -32.19 5.54
CA GLU A 35 7.56 -32.38 4.47
C GLU A 35 6.72 -31.12 4.12
N ASN A 36 6.83 -30.05 4.92
CA ASN A 36 6.15 -28.77 4.73
C ASN A 36 7.11 -27.64 4.28
N ALA A 37 8.35 -27.95 3.92
CA ALA A 37 9.31 -26.96 3.44
C ALA A 37 8.91 -26.48 2.04
N GLN A 38 8.27 -25.31 1.96
CA GLN A 38 8.04 -24.62 0.71
C GLN A 38 9.32 -23.89 0.30
N THR A 39 10.01 -24.38 -0.74
CA THR A 39 11.16 -23.70 -1.33
C THR A 39 10.67 -22.55 -2.19
N VAL A 40 10.96 -21.32 -1.79
CA VAL A 40 10.74 -20.13 -2.61
C VAL A 40 11.98 -19.93 -3.50
N MET A 41 11.80 -19.90 -4.81
CA MET A 41 12.89 -19.68 -5.76
C MET A 41 13.25 -18.19 -5.79
N ILE A 42 14.49 -17.85 -5.44
CA ILE A 42 15.03 -16.49 -5.58
C ILE A 42 15.30 -16.24 -7.06
N SER A 43 14.74 -15.17 -7.61
CA SER A 43 14.84 -14.81 -9.04
C SER A 43 16.13 -14.06 -9.41
N LYS A 44 16.88 -13.58 -8.41
CA LYS A 44 18.09 -12.77 -8.55
C LYS A 44 19.34 -13.57 -8.14
N GLU A 45 20.43 -13.42 -8.88
CA GLU A 45 21.73 -13.99 -8.50
C GLU A 45 22.25 -13.25 -7.25
N VAL A 46 22.49 -14.00 -6.17
CA VAL A 46 23.08 -13.51 -4.92
C VAL A 46 24.32 -14.36 -4.64
N ASP A 47 25.38 -13.72 -4.14
CA ASP A 47 26.63 -14.42 -3.80
C ASP A 47 26.40 -15.45 -2.68
N GLU A 48 26.97 -16.64 -2.83
CA GLU A 48 26.84 -17.73 -1.86
C GLU A 48 27.38 -17.29 -0.49
N GLY A 49 26.50 -17.24 0.52
CA GLY A 49 26.83 -16.82 1.89
C GLY A 49 26.49 -15.36 2.22
N ASP A 50 25.95 -14.57 1.28
CA ASP A 50 25.38 -13.25 1.57
C ASP A 50 23.92 -13.36 2.05
N GLU A 51 23.76 -13.75 3.31
CA GLU A 51 22.42 -13.94 3.92
C GLU A 51 21.57 -12.66 3.86
N VAL A 52 22.19 -11.47 3.92
CA VAL A 52 21.45 -10.21 3.81
C VAL A 52 20.97 -9.98 2.38
N GLY A 53 21.84 -10.21 1.39
CA GLY A 53 21.48 -10.13 -0.03
C GLY A 53 20.33 -11.06 -0.39
N GLU A 54 20.30 -12.28 0.16
CA GLU A 54 19.23 -13.26 -0.05
C GLU A 54 17.88 -12.74 0.47
N VAL A 55 17.88 -12.16 1.67
CA VAL A 55 16.66 -11.57 2.27
C VAL A 55 16.16 -10.37 1.49
N VAL A 56 17.06 -9.51 1.00
CA VAL A 56 16.70 -8.39 0.13
C VAL A 56 16.05 -8.90 -1.15
N ALA A 57 16.61 -9.93 -1.78
CA ALA A 57 16.07 -10.49 -3.01
C ALA A 57 14.68 -11.14 -2.79
N LEU A 58 14.48 -11.83 -1.65
CA LEU A 58 13.15 -12.35 -1.28
C LEU A 58 12.12 -11.24 -1.10
N TYR A 59 12.52 -10.13 -0.47
CA TYR A 59 11.63 -8.97 -0.32
C TYR A 59 11.29 -8.33 -1.67
N GLU A 60 12.26 -8.14 -2.55
CA GLU A 60 12.02 -7.64 -3.91
C GLU A 60 11.04 -8.55 -4.70
N ASP A 61 11.17 -9.87 -4.59
CA ASP A 61 10.23 -10.83 -5.17
C ASP A 61 8.82 -10.64 -4.59
N ALA A 62 8.69 -10.51 -3.27
CA ALA A 62 7.42 -10.28 -2.60
C ALA A 62 6.74 -8.98 -3.08
N MET A 63 7.52 -7.89 -3.21
CA MET A 63 7.00 -6.60 -3.69
C MET A 63 6.52 -6.67 -5.14
N SER A 64 7.21 -7.43 -6.00
CA SER A 64 6.77 -7.64 -7.39
C SER A 64 5.41 -8.35 -7.49
N LYS A 65 5.08 -9.17 -6.50
CA LYS A 65 3.83 -9.95 -6.42
C LYS A 65 2.71 -9.24 -5.66
N LEU A 66 3.01 -8.17 -4.93
CA LEU A 66 2.14 -7.56 -3.92
C LEU A 66 0.73 -7.25 -4.46
N HIS A 67 0.64 -6.74 -5.69
CA HIS A 67 -0.63 -6.34 -6.30
C HIS A 67 -1.33 -7.47 -7.07
N SER A 68 -0.57 -8.31 -7.76
CA SER A 68 -1.14 -9.37 -8.61
C SER A 68 -1.48 -10.64 -7.84
N GLN A 69 -0.72 -10.95 -6.79
CA GLN A 69 -0.78 -12.21 -6.04
C GLN A 69 -0.57 -11.94 -4.54
N PRO A 70 -1.48 -11.19 -3.89
CA PRO A 70 -1.29 -10.73 -2.50
C PRO A 70 -1.10 -11.87 -1.49
N THR A 71 -1.78 -13.02 -1.67
CA THR A 71 -1.60 -14.19 -0.80
C THR A 71 -0.22 -14.82 -0.93
N GLU A 72 0.33 -14.86 -2.15
CA GLU A 72 1.70 -15.35 -2.39
C GLU A 72 2.71 -14.35 -1.80
N ALA A 73 2.52 -13.05 -2.06
CA ALA A 73 3.35 -11.99 -1.50
C ALA A 73 3.38 -12.04 0.04
N ALA A 74 2.23 -12.19 0.70
CA ALA A 74 2.16 -12.35 2.15
C ALA A 74 2.96 -13.58 2.65
N THR A 75 2.98 -14.66 1.89
CA THR A 75 3.75 -15.87 2.23
C THR A 75 5.25 -15.60 2.13
N VAL A 76 5.71 -14.93 1.07
CA VAL A 76 7.11 -14.54 0.91
C VAL A 76 7.55 -13.55 2.00
N LEU A 77 6.71 -12.55 2.33
CA LEU A 77 6.98 -11.57 3.40
C LEU A 77 7.17 -12.23 4.77
N ARG A 78 6.40 -13.27 5.10
CA ARG A 78 6.64 -14.07 6.32
C ARG A 78 7.99 -14.78 6.28
N GLY A 79 8.41 -15.27 5.11
CA GLY A 79 9.74 -15.82 4.89
C GLY A 79 10.84 -14.80 5.16
N VAL A 80 10.71 -13.60 4.59
CA VAL A 80 11.62 -12.46 4.82
C VAL A 80 11.75 -12.13 6.30
N ILE A 81 10.64 -12.05 7.04
CA ILE A 81 10.63 -11.79 8.49
C ILE A 81 11.34 -12.90 9.26
N HIS A 82 11.01 -14.16 9.00
CA HIS A 82 11.61 -15.30 9.69
C HIS A 82 13.12 -15.40 9.47
N GLU A 83 13.55 -15.10 8.26
CA GLU A 83 14.96 -15.12 7.88
C GLU A 83 15.70 -13.92 8.49
N SER A 84 15.08 -12.73 8.49
CA SER A 84 15.63 -11.57 9.19
C SER A 84 15.81 -11.83 10.70
N ASP A 85 14.84 -12.51 11.30
CA ASP A 85 14.90 -12.98 12.68
C ASP A 85 16.01 -14.01 12.93
N ARG A 86 16.30 -14.88 11.95
CA ARG A 86 17.40 -15.86 12.01
C ARG A 86 18.74 -15.13 11.99
N ILE A 87 18.92 -14.22 11.04
CA ILE A 87 20.12 -13.38 10.90
C ILE A 87 20.38 -12.63 12.21
N LEU A 88 19.39 -11.94 12.78
CA LEU A 88 19.56 -11.21 14.04
C LEU A 88 19.98 -12.08 15.23
N ARG A 89 19.48 -13.33 15.31
CA ARG A 89 19.86 -14.25 16.40
C ARG A 89 21.28 -14.79 16.25
N ASN A 90 21.73 -14.94 15.01
CA ASN A 90 23.03 -15.53 14.68
C ASN A 90 24.10 -14.47 14.38
N TRP A 91 23.74 -13.19 14.44
CA TRP A 91 24.67 -12.10 14.18
C TRP A 91 25.68 -11.97 15.32
N GLU A 92 26.90 -12.48 15.09
CA GLU A 92 28.03 -12.37 16.01
C GLU A 92 28.95 -11.18 15.68
N GLY A 93 28.60 -10.37 14.68
CA GLY A 93 29.40 -9.23 14.23
C GLY A 93 29.47 -8.11 15.27
N GLU A 94 30.64 -7.50 15.43
CA GLU A 94 30.81 -6.30 16.26
C GLU A 94 30.17 -5.05 15.63
N GLN A 95 29.99 -5.06 14.31
CA GLN A 95 29.33 -3.98 13.56
C GLN A 95 27.82 -4.23 13.48
N PRO A 96 27.00 -3.18 13.43
CA PRO A 96 25.59 -3.33 13.14
C PRO A 96 25.38 -3.94 11.73
N LEU A 97 24.24 -4.60 11.55
CA LEU A 97 23.81 -5.05 10.22
C LEU A 97 23.68 -3.85 9.26
N PRO A 98 23.84 -4.03 7.95
CA PRO A 98 23.77 -2.94 6.98
C PRO A 98 22.38 -2.28 6.93
N PRO A 99 22.25 -1.02 6.49
CA PRO A 99 20.96 -0.33 6.39
C PRO A 99 19.91 -1.09 5.57
N ALA A 100 20.33 -1.74 4.49
CA ALA A 100 19.48 -2.56 3.63
C ALA A 100 18.76 -3.69 4.40
N PHE A 101 19.40 -4.26 5.43
CA PHE A 101 18.77 -5.26 6.31
C PHE A 101 17.60 -4.67 7.09
N TYR A 102 17.82 -3.53 7.77
CA TYR A 102 16.78 -2.89 8.58
C TYR A 102 15.63 -2.36 7.73
N TYR A 103 15.92 -1.83 6.54
CA TYR A 103 14.92 -1.43 5.56
C TYR A 103 14.06 -2.63 5.18
N THR A 104 14.70 -3.72 4.75
CA THR A 104 13.99 -4.92 4.29
C THR A 104 13.12 -5.50 5.38
N TYR A 105 13.66 -5.64 6.60
CA TYR A 105 12.92 -6.22 7.71
C TYR A 105 11.74 -5.32 8.14
N GLY A 106 11.99 -4.03 8.34
CA GLY A 106 10.96 -3.08 8.72
C GLY A 106 9.85 -2.94 7.68
N SER A 107 10.21 -2.81 6.40
CA SER A 107 9.24 -2.73 5.32
C SER A 107 8.46 -4.04 5.15
N ALA A 108 9.09 -5.20 5.33
CA ALA A 108 8.37 -6.48 5.26
C ALA A 108 7.33 -6.63 6.38
N LEU A 109 7.65 -6.20 7.60
CA LEU A 109 6.69 -6.13 8.71
C LEU A 109 5.50 -5.25 8.37
N TYR A 110 5.78 -4.05 7.86
CA TYR A 110 4.74 -3.08 7.49
C TYR A 110 3.83 -3.62 6.37
N GLN A 111 4.40 -4.14 5.29
CA GLN A 111 3.63 -4.67 4.17
C GLN A 111 2.83 -5.91 4.57
N LEU A 112 3.39 -6.79 5.40
CA LEU A 112 2.65 -7.94 5.92
C LEU A 112 1.46 -7.49 6.78
N GLY A 113 1.64 -6.47 7.62
CA GLY A 113 0.56 -5.89 8.41
C GLY A 113 -0.61 -5.42 7.55
N LYS A 114 -0.34 -4.82 6.37
CA LYS A 114 -1.37 -4.39 5.41
C LYS A 114 -2.11 -5.54 4.72
N LEU A 115 -1.49 -6.71 4.62
CA LEU A 115 -2.08 -7.91 3.99
C LEU A 115 -2.71 -8.87 5.00
N SER A 116 -2.51 -8.65 6.29
CA SER A 116 -2.93 -9.58 7.32
C SER A 116 -4.37 -9.30 7.74
N ASP A 117 -5.19 -10.36 7.77
CA ASP A 117 -6.52 -10.32 8.39
C ASP A 117 -6.44 -10.36 9.94
N ASP A 118 -5.32 -9.92 10.54
CA ASP A 118 -5.12 -9.97 11.99
C ASP A 118 -5.86 -8.82 12.67
N ASP A 119 -6.33 -9.06 13.90
CA ASP A 119 -7.15 -8.12 14.66
C ASP A 119 -6.34 -6.90 15.18
N ASP A 120 -5.00 -6.94 15.10
CA ASP A 120 -4.10 -5.88 15.58
C ASP A 120 -3.04 -5.48 14.52
N PRO A 121 -3.44 -4.74 13.47
CA PRO A 121 -2.50 -4.23 12.47
C PRO A 121 -1.48 -3.24 13.06
N LEU A 122 -1.80 -2.60 14.19
CA LEU A 122 -0.93 -1.63 14.84
C LEU A 122 0.34 -2.30 15.40
N ALA A 123 0.25 -3.55 15.86
CA ALA A 123 1.41 -4.31 16.32
C ALA A 123 2.49 -4.48 15.21
N PHE A 124 2.08 -4.64 13.95
CA PHE A 124 3.00 -4.69 12.81
C PHE A 124 3.63 -3.33 12.52
N VAL A 125 2.84 -2.26 12.63
CA VAL A 125 3.31 -0.87 12.45
C VAL A 125 4.36 -0.53 13.52
N GLU A 126 4.09 -0.82 14.79
CA GLU A 126 5.04 -0.59 15.89
C GLU A 126 6.33 -1.41 15.73
N ALA A 127 6.21 -2.67 15.30
CA ALA A 127 7.38 -3.51 15.04
C ALA A 127 8.21 -2.99 13.85
N ALA A 128 7.55 -2.53 12.78
CA ALA A 128 8.20 -1.93 11.63
C ALA A 128 8.94 -0.64 12.02
N GLU A 129 8.30 0.24 12.79
CA GLU A 129 8.88 1.46 13.33
C GLU A 129 10.14 1.14 14.14
N GLU A 130 10.07 0.18 15.08
CA GLU A 130 11.21 -0.24 15.89
C GLU A 130 12.38 -0.68 15.00
N ARG A 131 12.13 -1.49 13.95
CA ARG A 131 13.20 -1.98 13.07
C ARG A 131 13.81 -0.89 12.21
N LEU A 132 13.00 0.00 11.65
CA LEU A 132 13.48 1.10 10.82
C LEU A 132 14.25 2.13 11.65
N GLN A 133 13.74 2.49 12.83
CA GLN A 133 14.41 3.40 13.75
C GLN A 133 15.75 2.82 14.23
N ASN A 134 15.79 1.52 14.57
CA ASN A 134 17.05 0.85 14.88
C ASN A 134 18.06 1.01 13.73
N GLY A 135 17.64 0.87 12.47
CA GLY A 135 18.52 1.10 11.33
C GLY A 135 19.11 2.51 11.29
N LEU A 136 18.29 3.53 11.57
CA LEU A 136 18.73 4.92 11.60
C LEU A 136 19.66 5.23 12.78
N ASP A 137 19.43 4.63 13.95
CA ASP A 137 20.22 4.87 15.16
C ASP A 137 21.65 4.30 15.05
N HIS A 138 21.84 3.23 14.27
CA HIS A 138 23.14 2.56 14.11
C HIS A 138 24.03 3.17 13.02
N TRP A 139 23.46 3.94 12.09
CA TRP A 139 24.17 4.42 10.90
C TRP A 139 24.13 5.94 10.80
N SER A 140 25.30 6.58 10.81
CA SER A 140 25.46 8.03 10.76
C SER A 140 25.71 8.60 9.36
N ASP A 141 25.84 7.75 8.34
CA ASP A 141 26.00 8.21 6.96
C ASP A 141 24.66 8.70 6.41
N GLU A 142 24.41 10.00 6.58
CA GLU A 142 23.10 10.56 6.32
C GLU A 142 22.70 10.58 4.84
N ASP A 143 23.64 10.44 3.91
CA ASP A 143 23.42 10.72 2.48
C ASP A 143 23.38 9.47 1.59
N SER A 144 23.45 8.26 2.16
CA SER A 144 23.35 7.03 1.36
C SER A 144 21.90 6.75 0.91
N VAL A 145 21.75 6.18 -0.28
CA VAL A 145 20.43 5.83 -0.86
C VAL A 145 19.63 4.93 0.09
N ASP A 146 20.28 3.95 0.73
CA ASP A 146 19.59 3.03 1.65
C ASP A 146 19.15 3.73 2.94
N MET A 147 19.89 4.74 3.40
CA MET A 147 19.45 5.57 4.53
C MET A 147 18.26 6.46 4.15
N HIS A 148 18.18 6.95 2.91
CA HIS A 148 16.98 7.63 2.42
C HIS A 148 15.79 6.68 2.30
N LYS A 149 15.99 5.44 1.83
CA LYS A 149 14.95 4.40 1.82
C LYS A 149 14.43 4.11 3.24
N LEU A 150 15.33 4.00 4.22
CA LEU A 150 14.97 3.82 5.64
C LEU A 150 14.10 4.98 6.13
N ARG A 151 14.55 6.23 5.94
CA ARG A 151 13.79 7.41 6.39
C ARG A 151 12.44 7.53 5.71
N LEU A 152 12.37 7.26 4.41
CA LEU A 152 11.14 7.31 3.65
C LEU A 152 10.15 6.25 4.13
N SER A 153 10.63 5.02 4.37
CA SER A 153 9.81 3.93 4.90
C SER A 153 9.36 4.20 6.33
N LEU A 154 10.24 4.74 7.17
CA LEU A 154 9.88 5.11 8.54
C LEU A 154 8.81 6.20 8.55
N GLY A 155 8.95 7.22 7.69
CA GLY A 155 7.90 8.23 7.52
C GLY A 155 6.56 7.58 7.14
N ASN A 156 6.56 6.67 6.17
CA ASN A 156 5.36 5.95 5.76
C ASN A 156 4.72 5.14 6.92
N VAL A 157 5.54 4.47 7.72
CA VAL A 157 5.09 3.73 8.92
C VAL A 157 4.51 4.67 9.98
N LEU A 158 5.17 5.81 10.25
CA LEU A 158 4.69 6.81 11.19
C LEU A 158 3.37 7.45 10.73
N LEU A 159 3.16 7.56 9.43
CA LEU A 159 1.91 8.04 8.87
C LEU A 159 0.77 7.06 9.17
N ALA A 160 0.99 5.77 8.89
CA ALA A 160 0.03 4.73 9.20
C ALA A 160 -0.26 4.61 10.71
N LYS A 161 0.74 4.90 11.56
CA LYS A 161 0.54 4.99 13.02
C LYS A 161 -0.36 6.16 13.40
N ALA A 162 -0.21 7.31 12.71
CA ALA A 162 -1.00 8.50 12.95
C ALA A 162 -2.48 8.32 12.55
N ASP A 163 -2.82 7.38 11.66
CA ASP A 163 -4.22 7.03 11.31
C ASP A 163 -5.06 6.69 12.54
N GLY A 164 -4.44 6.10 13.57
CA GLY A 164 -5.11 5.71 14.82
C GLY A 164 -5.24 6.82 15.87
N GLU A 165 -4.71 8.02 15.61
CA GLU A 165 -4.70 9.12 16.58
C GLU A 165 -5.97 9.98 16.48
N LEU A 166 -6.63 10.25 17.61
CA LEU A 166 -7.88 11.04 17.69
C LEU A 166 -7.67 12.56 17.64
N ALA A 167 -6.79 13.04 16.75
CA ALA A 167 -6.52 14.47 16.55
C ALA A 167 -6.92 14.93 15.14
N GLU A 168 -7.29 16.21 15.00
CA GLU A 168 -7.67 16.80 13.71
C GLU A 168 -6.54 16.70 12.68
N VAL A 169 -5.28 16.93 13.09
CA VAL A 169 -4.06 16.52 12.39
C VAL A 169 -3.01 16.16 13.44
N PRO A 170 -2.71 14.87 13.65
CA PRO A 170 -1.68 14.43 14.59
C PRO A 170 -0.31 15.08 14.32
N GLU A 171 0.45 15.38 15.37
CA GLU A 171 1.81 15.92 15.19
C GLU A 171 2.71 14.86 14.52
N THR A 172 2.52 13.59 14.85
CA THR A 172 3.16 12.43 14.21
C THR A 172 2.98 12.45 12.69
N ALA A 173 1.81 12.83 12.18
CA ALA A 173 1.54 12.90 10.75
C ALA A 173 2.33 14.04 10.07
N LYS A 174 2.46 15.19 10.74
CA LYS A 174 3.24 16.33 10.22
C LYS A 174 4.73 16.05 10.22
N GLU A 175 5.24 15.47 11.31
CA GLU A 175 6.64 15.05 11.43
C GLU A 175 6.99 13.99 10.38
N SER A 176 6.09 13.00 10.19
CA SER A 176 6.19 12.01 9.12
C SER A 176 6.28 12.67 7.74
N LEU A 177 5.36 13.59 7.41
CA LEU A 177 5.35 14.25 6.12
C LEU A 177 6.63 15.08 5.87
N ASP A 178 7.14 15.78 6.88
CA ASP A 178 8.40 16.51 6.77
C ASP A 178 9.60 15.58 6.53
N GLN A 179 9.65 14.45 7.25
CA GLN A 179 10.65 13.42 7.03
C GLN A 179 10.58 12.82 5.62
N ILE A 180 9.38 12.50 5.13
CA ILE A 180 9.13 12.01 3.77
C ILE A 180 9.61 13.03 2.74
N LYS A 181 9.27 14.32 2.91
CA LYS A 181 9.71 15.42 2.03
C LYS A 181 11.22 15.53 1.94
N LYS A 182 11.91 15.47 3.09
CA LYS A 182 13.38 15.53 3.14
C LYS A 182 14.01 14.30 2.49
N ALA A 183 13.51 13.11 2.78
CA ALA A 183 14.06 11.87 2.27
C ALA A 183 13.85 11.70 0.75
N SER A 184 12.69 12.11 0.24
CA SER A 184 12.33 11.99 -1.19
C SER A 184 13.13 12.90 -2.12
N ALA A 185 13.81 13.92 -1.60
CA ALA A 185 14.69 14.78 -2.38
C ALA A 185 16.02 14.10 -2.82
N ALA A 186 16.31 12.91 -2.29
CA ALA A 186 17.53 12.17 -2.61
C ALA A 186 17.51 11.58 -4.02
N ASN A 187 18.66 11.65 -4.71
CA ASN A 187 18.84 11.04 -6.02
C ASN A 187 18.96 9.52 -5.90
N GLY A 188 18.45 8.78 -6.88
CA GLY A 188 18.63 7.32 -6.98
C GLY A 188 17.64 6.50 -6.15
N LEU A 189 16.61 7.11 -5.57
CA LEU A 189 15.51 6.38 -4.96
C LEU A 189 14.69 5.64 -6.05
N PRO A 190 14.25 4.39 -5.78
CA PRO A 190 13.35 3.69 -6.69
C PRO A 190 12.05 4.46 -6.88
N THR A 191 11.64 4.66 -8.13
CA THR A 191 10.39 5.38 -8.45
C THR A 191 9.14 4.65 -7.96
N SER A 192 9.19 3.32 -7.87
CA SER A 192 8.15 2.49 -7.25
C SER A 192 7.98 2.81 -5.76
N LEU A 193 9.08 2.94 -5.01
CA LEU A 193 9.03 3.27 -3.58
C LEU A 193 8.47 4.68 -3.34
N LEU A 194 8.92 5.66 -4.14
CA LEU A 194 8.38 7.02 -4.07
C LEU A 194 6.88 7.06 -4.39
N LEU A 195 6.45 6.29 -5.39
CA LEU A 195 5.03 6.17 -5.73
C LEU A 195 4.23 5.56 -4.58
N GLU A 196 4.70 4.45 -3.99
CA GLU A 196 4.02 3.81 -2.85
C GLU A 196 3.85 4.77 -1.66
N VAL A 197 4.87 5.57 -1.36
CA VAL A 197 4.80 6.56 -0.27
C VAL A 197 3.86 7.72 -0.64
N ALA A 198 3.87 8.18 -1.88
CA ALA A 198 2.92 9.18 -2.36
C ALA A 198 1.48 8.69 -2.24
N VAL A 199 1.21 7.42 -2.58
CA VAL A 199 -0.12 6.81 -2.43
C VAL A 199 -0.53 6.76 -0.97
N SER A 200 0.35 6.30 -0.06
CA SER A 200 0.06 6.33 1.38
C SER A 200 -0.25 7.74 1.90
N VAL A 201 0.52 8.75 1.47
CA VAL A 201 0.26 10.14 1.87
C VAL A 201 -1.07 10.66 1.33
N GLN A 202 -1.44 10.28 0.10
CA GLN A 202 -2.75 10.59 -0.44
C GLN A 202 -3.86 9.93 0.37
N SER A 203 -3.78 8.63 0.65
CA SER A 203 -4.79 7.90 1.43
C SER A 203 -4.94 8.46 2.85
N HIS A 204 -3.83 8.81 3.51
CA HIS A 204 -3.88 9.46 4.82
C HIS A 204 -4.64 10.78 4.79
N ALA A 205 -4.48 11.57 3.71
CA ALA A 205 -5.17 12.83 3.56
C ALA A 205 -6.70 12.69 3.54
N GLU A 206 -7.21 11.54 3.09
CA GLU A 206 -8.65 11.26 2.98
C GLU A 206 -9.33 11.12 4.33
N LEU A 207 -8.57 10.88 5.40
CA LEU A 207 -9.06 10.83 6.77
C LEU A 207 -9.51 12.21 7.28
N TYR A 208 -9.12 13.29 6.61
CA TYR A 208 -9.43 14.65 7.03
C TYR A 208 -10.67 15.20 6.31
N SER A 209 -11.61 15.69 7.12
CA SER A 209 -12.80 16.43 6.66
C SER A 209 -12.55 17.93 6.48
N ASP A 210 -11.49 18.49 7.08
CA ASP A 210 -11.07 19.86 6.82
C ASP A 210 -10.27 19.96 5.51
N GLN A 211 -10.65 20.90 4.65
CA GLN A 211 -10.00 21.14 3.37
C GLN A 211 -8.50 21.44 3.54
N GLY A 212 -8.13 22.31 4.49
CA GLY A 212 -6.74 22.76 4.63
C GLY A 212 -5.80 21.62 5.05
N SER A 213 -6.26 20.78 5.96
CA SER A 213 -5.56 19.58 6.43
C SER A 213 -5.43 18.56 5.31
N ARG A 214 -6.50 18.31 4.54
CA ARG A 214 -6.46 17.43 3.36
C ARG A 214 -5.52 17.95 2.28
N GLU A 215 -5.54 19.25 1.98
CA GLU A 215 -4.65 19.90 1.00
C GLU A 215 -3.17 19.76 1.36
N LEU A 216 -2.82 19.81 2.65
CA LEU A 216 -1.44 19.71 3.12
C LEU A 216 -0.73 18.43 2.63
N PHE A 217 -1.44 17.30 2.70
CA PHE A 217 -0.92 15.98 2.32
C PHE A 217 -1.13 15.70 0.83
N THR A 218 -2.36 15.92 0.31
CA THR A 218 -2.68 15.65 -1.09
C THR A 218 -1.83 16.47 -2.07
N LYS A 219 -1.47 17.71 -1.72
CA LYS A 219 -0.59 18.54 -2.57
C LYS A 219 0.78 17.89 -2.78
N TRP A 220 1.42 17.44 -1.69
CA TRP A 220 2.72 16.79 -1.83
C TRP A 220 2.63 15.47 -2.59
N ALA A 221 1.59 14.66 -2.30
CA ALA A 221 1.37 13.39 -2.98
C ALA A 221 1.14 13.59 -4.49
N SER A 222 0.24 14.49 -4.88
CA SER A 222 -0.07 14.79 -6.28
C SER A 222 1.12 15.40 -7.02
N ASP A 223 1.82 16.38 -6.45
CA ASP A 223 3.04 16.97 -7.05
C ASP A 223 4.11 15.88 -7.30
N THR A 224 4.23 14.92 -6.39
CA THR A 224 5.17 13.80 -6.51
C THR A 224 4.72 12.82 -7.60
N MET A 225 3.45 12.42 -7.60
CA MET A 225 2.91 11.50 -8.63
C MET A 225 2.92 12.12 -10.03
N ASP A 226 2.67 13.42 -10.19
CA ASP A 226 2.76 14.13 -11.48
C ASP A 226 4.20 14.13 -12.02
N GLN A 227 5.21 14.19 -11.13
CA GLN A 227 6.61 14.02 -11.53
C GLN A 227 6.90 12.57 -11.95
N LEU A 228 6.44 11.60 -11.15
CA LEU A 228 6.63 10.17 -11.42
C LEU A 228 5.87 9.69 -12.67
N ALA A 229 4.75 10.32 -13.02
CA ALA A 229 3.98 10.04 -14.24
C ALA A 229 4.78 10.32 -15.53
N LYS A 230 5.96 10.96 -15.44
CA LYS A 230 6.89 11.15 -16.55
C LYS A 230 7.83 9.95 -16.76
N ASP A 231 7.97 9.08 -15.76
CA ASP A 231 8.76 7.86 -15.84
C ASP A 231 7.90 6.71 -16.39
N SER A 232 8.29 6.17 -17.55
CA SER A 232 7.58 5.09 -18.23
C SER A 232 7.39 3.83 -17.37
N SER A 233 8.27 3.54 -16.40
CA SER A 233 8.16 2.30 -15.60
C SER A 233 7.00 2.34 -14.60
N VAL A 234 6.58 3.54 -14.18
CA VAL A 234 5.50 3.74 -13.19
C VAL A 234 4.38 4.65 -13.72
N GLN A 235 4.48 5.14 -14.96
CA GLN A 235 3.57 6.13 -15.54
C GLN A 235 2.10 5.73 -15.44
N ALA A 236 1.73 4.53 -15.88
CA ALA A 236 0.33 4.09 -15.87
C ALA A 236 -0.23 4.06 -14.44
N ARG A 237 0.56 3.56 -13.48
CA ARG A 237 0.15 3.49 -12.07
C ARG A 237 0.09 4.88 -11.45
N ALA A 238 1.07 5.75 -11.68
CA ALA A 238 1.02 7.13 -11.17
C ALA A 238 -0.20 7.91 -11.67
N LEU A 239 -0.55 7.76 -12.96
CA LEU A 239 -1.76 8.34 -13.54
C LEU A 239 -3.03 7.74 -12.92
N HIS A 240 -3.06 6.43 -12.68
CA HIS A 240 -4.18 5.78 -12.01
C HIS A 240 -4.41 6.37 -10.61
N GLU A 241 -3.36 6.46 -9.80
CA GLU A 241 -3.42 6.97 -8.43
C GLU A 241 -3.76 8.48 -8.36
N LEU A 242 -3.28 9.29 -9.33
CA LEU A 242 -3.72 10.68 -9.50
C LEU A 242 -5.22 10.77 -9.81
N GLY A 243 -5.72 9.84 -10.63
CA GLY A 243 -7.14 9.69 -10.92
C GLY A 243 -7.96 9.44 -9.67
N LEU A 244 -7.53 8.47 -8.85
CA LEU A 244 -8.17 8.16 -7.56
C LEU A 244 -8.13 9.34 -6.59
N GLY A 245 -7.01 10.06 -6.53
CA GLY A 245 -6.89 11.25 -5.68
C GLY A 245 -7.86 12.36 -6.09
N GLN A 246 -8.08 12.57 -7.38
CA GLN A 246 -9.09 13.52 -7.88
C GLN A 246 -10.52 13.02 -7.65
N LEU A 247 -10.77 11.72 -7.78
CA LEU A 247 -12.07 11.13 -7.45
C LEU A 247 -12.41 11.33 -5.97
N SER A 248 -11.42 11.14 -5.10
CA SER A 248 -11.52 11.39 -3.67
C SER A 248 -11.84 12.86 -3.36
N TRP A 249 -11.23 13.81 -4.09
CA TRP A 249 -11.62 15.23 -4.03
C TRP A 249 -13.04 15.49 -4.52
N ALA A 250 -13.50 14.80 -5.56
CA ALA A 250 -14.88 14.94 -6.02
C ALA A 250 -15.86 14.52 -4.92
N ASN A 251 -15.64 13.36 -4.29
CA ASN A 251 -16.43 12.87 -3.15
C ASN A 251 -16.47 13.89 -2.01
N TYR A 252 -15.30 14.41 -1.63
CA TYR A 252 -15.22 15.47 -0.62
C TYR A 252 -16.14 16.66 -0.96
N TRP A 253 -16.08 17.18 -2.19
CA TRP A 253 -16.91 18.31 -2.58
C TRP A 253 -18.39 17.98 -2.64
N MET A 254 -18.76 16.78 -3.06
CA MET A 254 -20.16 16.33 -3.03
C MET A 254 -20.70 16.22 -1.61
N ASP A 255 -19.89 15.75 -0.66
CA ASP A 255 -20.27 15.70 0.76
C ASP A 255 -20.44 17.10 1.37
N GLN A 256 -19.82 18.13 0.78
CA GLN A 256 -20.01 19.54 1.19
C GLN A 256 -21.20 20.22 0.49
N MET A 257 -21.85 19.57 -0.47
CA MET A 257 -23.04 20.14 -1.13
C MET A 257 -24.21 20.11 -0.14
N ASP A 258 -24.75 21.29 0.18
CA ASP A 258 -25.95 21.40 1.01
C ASP A 258 -27.18 20.93 0.21
N ASP A 259 -27.99 20.04 0.78
CA ASP A 259 -29.13 19.40 0.10
C ASP A 259 -30.14 20.44 -0.43
N ASP A 260 -30.19 21.63 0.19
CA ASP A 260 -31.18 22.68 -0.09
C ASP A 260 -30.76 23.69 -1.20
N GLU A 261 -29.52 23.69 -1.70
CA GLU A 261 -29.01 24.66 -2.72
C GLU A 261 -28.43 24.00 -4.01
N CYS A 262 -28.97 22.83 -4.38
CA CYS A 262 -28.38 21.86 -5.33
C CYS A 262 -28.12 22.28 -6.79
N GLU A 263 -28.63 23.39 -7.32
CA GLU A 263 -28.52 23.63 -8.77
C GLU A 263 -27.26 24.38 -9.22
N SER A 264 -26.62 25.20 -8.36
CA SER A 264 -25.49 26.04 -8.77
C SER A 264 -24.51 26.41 -7.63
N SER A 265 -24.17 25.47 -6.75
CA SER A 265 -23.18 25.72 -5.69
C SER A 265 -21.73 25.73 -6.21
N GLU A 266 -20.84 26.42 -5.51
CA GLU A 266 -19.40 26.43 -5.80
C GLU A 266 -18.79 25.02 -5.67
N GLU A 267 -19.31 24.26 -4.71
CA GLU A 267 -18.99 22.87 -4.40
C GLU A 267 -19.32 21.95 -5.58
N LYS A 268 -20.48 22.11 -6.22
CA LYS A 268 -20.84 21.37 -7.45
C LYS A 268 -19.81 21.59 -8.56
N ALA A 269 -19.40 22.83 -8.77
CA ALA A 269 -18.40 23.17 -9.79
C ALA A 269 -17.02 22.55 -9.48
N LYS A 270 -16.63 22.53 -8.20
CA LYS A 270 -15.39 21.88 -7.74
C LYS A 270 -15.45 20.36 -7.91
N ALA A 271 -16.57 19.73 -7.55
CA ALA A 271 -16.81 18.30 -7.75
C ALA A 271 -16.71 17.92 -9.24
N CYS A 272 -17.41 18.64 -10.12
CA CYS A 272 -17.35 18.41 -11.58
C CYS A 272 -15.93 18.57 -12.13
N THR A 273 -15.19 19.59 -11.66
CA THR A 273 -13.79 19.81 -12.06
C THR A 273 -12.89 18.65 -11.63
N ALA A 274 -13.10 18.14 -10.42
CA ALA A 274 -12.35 17.00 -9.89
C ALA A 274 -12.69 15.71 -10.66
N LEU A 275 -13.97 15.43 -10.95
CA LEU A 275 -14.40 14.29 -11.76
C LEU A 275 -13.80 14.33 -13.18
N ALA A 276 -13.80 15.50 -13.82
CA ALA A 276 -13.22 15.66 -15.15
C ALA A 276 -11.70 15.36 -15.15
N LYS A 277 -10.97 15.81 -14.12
CA LYS A 277 -9.55 15.48 -13.95
C LYS A 277 -9.33 13.99 -13.66
N ALA A 278 -10.12 13.42 -12.75
CA ALA A 278 -10.05 12.01 -12.41
C ALA A 278 -10.22 11.13 -13.65
N LYS A 279 -11.29 11.39 -14.43
CA LYS A 279 -11.56 10.70 -15.69
C LYS A 279 -10.44 10.87 -16.70
N ASN A 280 -9.87 12.08 -16.83
CA ASN A 280 -8.76 12.33 -17.73
C ASN A 280 -7.51 11.51 -17.35
N TYR A 281 -7.14 11.49 -16.07
CA TYR A 281 -6.01 10.72 -15.57
C TYR A 281 -6.22 9.21 -15.74
N LEU A 282 -7.41 8.70 -15.41
CA LEU A 282 -7.74 7.28 -15.54
C LEU A 282 -7.77 6.81 -17.00
N VAL A 283 -8.25 7.64 -17.93
CA VAL A 283 -8.18 7.35 -19.38
C VAL A 283 -6.72 7.30 -19.84
N GLN A 284 -5.90 8.26 -19.42
CA GLN A 284 -4.47 8.22 -19.73
C GLN A 284 -3.80 6.97 -19.12
N ALA A 285 -4.13 6.60 -17.88
CA ALA A 285 -3.62 5.38 -17.25
C ALA A 285 -3.98 4.14 -18.08
N GLN A 286 -5.21 4.06 -18.59
CA GLN A 286 -5.67 2.98 -19.46
C GLN A 286 -4.87 2.94 -20.78
N GLU A 287 -4.66 4.10 -21.42
CA GLU A 287 -3.88 4.20 -22.66
C GLU A 287 -2.40 3.86 -22.48
N LYS A 288 -1.83 4.09 -21.29
CA LYS A 288 -0.44 3.79 -20.96
C LYS A 288 -0.24 2.38 -20.43
N SER A 289 -1.30 1.70 -20.00
CA SER A 289 -1.22 0.30 -19.59
C SER A 289 -1.16 -0.61 -20.81
N GLN A 290 -0.28 -1.61 -20.78
CA GLN A 290 -0.27 -2.66 -21.80
C GLN A 290 -1.52 -3.55 -21.70
N GLU A 291 -1.94 -3.83 -20.47
CA GLU A 291 -3.15 -4.59 -20.15
C GLU A 291 -3.82 -3.88 -18.96
N PRO A 292 -4.88 -3.09 -19.18
CA PRO A 292 -5.59 -2.44 -18.08
C PRO A 292 -6.21 -3.52 -17.18
N GLY A 293 -5.88 -3.51 -15.90
CA GLY A 293 -6.48 -4.43 -14.93
C GLY A 293 -7.97 -4.17 -14.73
N SER A 294 -8.69 -5.16 -14.20
CA SER A 294 -10.12 -5.03 -13.89
C SER A 294 -10.43 -3.86 -12.97
N GLN A 295 -9.55 -3.57 -12.01
CA GLN A 295 -9.71 -2.43 -11.09
C GLN A 295 -9.76 -1.09 -11.82
N LEU A 296 -8.80 -0.82 -12.73
CA LEU A 296 -8.76 0.44 -13.48
C LEU A 296 -10.03 0.65 -14.33
N LEU A 297 -10.60 -0.43 -14.87
CA LEU A 297 -11.85 -0.36 -15.61
C LEU A 297 -13.04 -0.03 -14.71
N CYS A 298 -13.09 -0.60 -13.50
CA CYS A 298 -14.11 -0.25 -12.51
C CYS A 298 -13.96 1.21 -12.05
N ASP A 299 -12.75 1.69 -11.78
CA ASP A 299 -12.53 3.09 -11.38
C ASP A 299 -12.93 4.06 -12.50
N LEU A 300 -12.66 3.70 -13.76
CA LEU A 300 -13.15 4.43 -14.94
C LEU A 300 -14.68 4.41 -15.08
N ALA A 301 -15.30 3.29 -14.73
CA ALA A 301 -16.75 3.14 -14.74
C ALA A 301 -17.39 4.02 -13.65
N GLU A 302 -16.84 3.99 -12.44
CA GLU A 302 -17.30 4.78 -11.30
C GLU A 302 -17.22 6.29 -11.56
N VAL A 303 -16.05 6.79 -11.98
CA VAL A 303 -15.93 8.23 -12.29
C VAL A 303 -16.84 8.64 -13.45
N SER A 304 -17.06 7.75 -14.43
CA SER A 304 -17.94 8.05 -15.57
C SER A 304 -19.41 8.05 -15.18
N LEU A 305 -19.82 7.16 -14.27
CA LEU A 305 -21.16 7.12 -13.71
C LEU A 305 -21.45 8.39 -12.90
N MET A 306 -20.51 8.79 -12.04
CA MET A 306 -20.65 10.01 -11.24
C MET A 306 -20.70 11.26 -12.12
N ASP A 307 -19.84 11.37 -13.13
CA ASP A 307 -19.87 12.45 -14.13
C ASP A 307 -21.22 12.51 -14.87
N ALA A 308 -21.78 11.34 -15.22
CA ALA A 308 -23.09 11.24 -15.89
C ALA A 308 -24.25 11.70 -14.99
N ASN A 309 -24.17 11.49 -13.68
CA ASN A 309 -25.19 11.94 -12.73
C ASN A 309 -25.32 13.48 -12.68
N PHE A 310 -24.30 14.22 -13.12
CA PHE A 310 -24.34 15.68 -13.23
C PHE A 310 -24.78 16.19 -14.62
N MET A 311 -25.05 15.30 -15.58
CA MET A 311 -25.46 15.70 -16.94
C MET A 311 -26.94 16.04 -16.99
N GLU A 312 -27.27 17.17 -17.61
CA GLU A 312 -28.67 17.60 -17.83
C GLU A 312 -29.28 17.00 -19.12
N ASP A 313 -28.44 16.60 -20.07
CA ASP A 313 -28.87 16.01 -21.34
C ASP A 313 -29.05 14.49 -21.17
N GLU A 314 -30.31 14.04 -21.19
CA GLU A 314 -30.68 12.63 -21.00
C GLU A 314 -30.06 11.69 -22.05
N ASP A 315 -29.93 12.14 -23.30
CA ASP A 315 -29.35 11.32 -24.37
C ASP A 315 -27.85 11.13 -24.17
N GLN A 316 -27.15 12.19 -23.76
CA GLN A 316 -25.72 12.13 -23.41
C GLN A 316 -25.50 11.29 -22.15
N GLN A 317 -26.33 11.48 -21.12
CA GLN A 317 -26.28 10.71 -19.89
C GLN A 317 -26.45 9.21 -20.19
N LYS A 318 -27.46 8.85 -20.97
CA LYS A 318 -27.70 7.46 -21.37
C LYS A 318 -26.53 6.86 -22.15
N ALA A 319 -25.92 7.61 -23.06
CA ALA A 319 -24.74 7.15 -23.80
C ALA A 319 -23.54 6.88 -22.86
N VAL A 320 -23.39 7.65 -21.79
CA VAL A 320 -22.35 7.40 -20.78
C VAL A 320 -22.71 6.17 -19.94
N TYR A 321 -23.97 5.98 -19.55
CA TYR A 321 -24.42 4.78 -18.85
C TYR A 321 -24.14 3.50 -19.64
N ASP A 322 -24.42 3.49 -20.94
CA ASP A 322 -24.09 2.35 -21.81
C ASP A 322 -22.58 2.06 -21.81
N LYS A 323 -21.74 3.11 -21.79
CA LYS A 323 -20.28 2.97 -21.69
C LYS A 323 -19.85 2.40 -20.32
N VAL A 324 -20.48 2.83 -19.23
CA VAL A 324 -20.23 2.32 -17.88
C VAL A 324 -20.52 0.82 -17.82
N LEU A 325 -21.66 0.37 -18.38
CA LEU A 325 -22.00 -1.05 -18.45
C LEU A 325 -20.92 -1.86 -19.20
N GLY A 326 -20.45 -1.36 -20.35
CA GLY A 326 -19.38 -2.02 -21.11
C GLY A 326 -18.06 -2.12 -20.34
N LEU A 327 -17.67 -1.06 -19.60
CA LEU A 327 -16.48 -1.08 -18.75
C LEU A 327 -16.59 -2.12 -17.63
N VAL A 328 -17.76 -2.22 -16.98
CA VAL A 328 -17.99 -3.21 -15.92
C VAL A 328 -17.98 -4.64 -16.47
N GLU A 329 -18.54 -4.87 -17.66
CA GLU A 329 -18.47 -6.18 -18.33
C GLU A 329 -17.03 -6.58 -18.68
N ASP A 330 -16.25 -5.64 -19.23
CA ASP A 330 -14.83 -5.86 -19.52
C ASP A 330 -14.03 -6.13 -18.24
N ALA A 331 -14.32 -5.41 -17.15
CA ALA A 331 -13.69 -5.63 -15.84
C ALA A 331 -14.00 -7.04 -15.30
N LYS A 332 -15.26 -7.49 -15.36
CA LYS A 332 -15.66 -8.86 -14.99
C LYS A 332 -14.93 -9.91 -15.83
N ARG A 333 -14.85 -9.69 -17.15
CA ARG A 333 -14.16 -10.62 -18.06
C ARG A 333 -12.67 -10.74 -17.74
N LEU A 334 -12.00 -9.64 -17.42
CA LEU A 334 -10.59 -9.62 -17.07
C LEU A 334 -10.31 -10.17 -15.67
N GLY A 335 -11.17 -9.87 -14.69
CA GLY A 335 -11.01 -10.32 -13.31
C GLY A 335 -11.32 -11.82 -13.11
N GLY A 336 -12.00 -12.46 -14.05
CA GLY A 336 -12.34 -13.87 -13.96
C GLY A 336 -13.51 -14.17 -13.00
N THR A 337 -13.67 -15.44 -12.63
CA THR A 337 -14.86 -15.93 -11.90
C THR A 337 -14.97 -15.42 -10.47
N ASP A 338 -13.84 -15.06 -9.85
CA ASP A 338 -13.79 -14.67 -8.44
C ASP A 338 -13.79 -13.15 -8.26
N TYR A 339 -13.77 -12.38 -9.37
CA TYR A 339 -13.76 -10.93 -9.31
C TYR A 339 -15.12 -10.38 -8.89
N LYS A 340 -15.10 -9.53 -7.86
CA LYS A 340 -16.28 -8.85 -7.34
C LYS A 340 -16.26 -7.41 -7.83
N VAL A 341 -17.31 -7.02 -8.54
CA VAL A 341 -17.52 -5.62 -8.92
C VAL A 341 -17.85 -4.81 -7.65
N PRO A 342 -17.32 -3.57 -7.53
CA PRO A 342 -17.68 -2.67 -6.43
C PRO A 342 -19.19 -2.53 -6.26
N GLU A 343 -19.66 -2.45 -5.02
CA GLU A 343 -21.09 -2.50 -4.66
C GLU A 343 -21.92 -1.43 -5.40
N GLY A 344 -21.45 -0.19 -5.46
CA GLY A 344 -22.16 0.90 -6.16
C GLY A 344 -22.34 0.62 -7.65
N LEU A 345 -21.32 0.06 -8.32
CA LEU A 345 -21.42 -0.33 -9.73
C LEU A 345 -22.30 -1.57 -9.93
N ALA A 346 -22.30 -2.51 -8.98
CA ALA A 346 -23.18 -3.66 -9.03
C ALA A 346 -24.65 -3.25 -8.94
N LEU A 347 -25.00 -2.35 -8.01
CA LEU A 347 -26.34 -1.78 -7.88
C LEU A 347 -26.78 -1.07 -9.16
N PHE A 348 -25.91 -0.23 -9.73
CA PHE A 348 -26.19 0.45 -11.00
C PHE A 348 -26.47 -0.53 -12.15
N VAL A 349 -25.66 -1.59 -12.28
CA VAL A 349 -25.87 -2.62 -13.31
C VAL A 349 -27.21 -3.32 -13.12
N ASP A 350 -27.57 -3.66 -11.89
CA ASP A 350 -28.84 -4.32 -11.57
C ASP A 350 -30.04 -3.39 -11.88
N GLU A 351 -29.93 -2.10 -11.57
CA GLU A 351 -30.98 -1.11 -11.88
C GLU A 351 -31.19 -0.93 -13.38
N MET A 352 -30.13 -0.93 -14.18
CA MET A 352 -30.22 -0.76 -15.64
C MET A 352 -30.72 -2.01 -16.39
N GLN A 353 -30.69 -3.18 -15.75
CA GLN A 353 -31.12 -4.46 -16.34
C GLN A 353 -32.56 -4.87 -15.97
N ASN A 354 -33.17 -4.20 -14.99
CA ASN A 354 -34.57 -4.38 -14.58
C ASN A 354 -35.47 -3.37 -15.29
#